data_AF-A0A9X2DDJ8-F1
#
_entry.id   AF-A0A9X2DDJ8-F1
#
_cell.length_a   1.000
_cell.length_b   1.000
_cell.length_c   1.000
_cell.angle_alpha   90.00
_cell.angle_beta   90.00
_cell.angle_gamma   90.00
#
_symmetry.space_group_name_H-M   'P 1'
#
loop_
_entity.id
_entity.type
_entity.pdbx_description
1 polymer ?
#
loop_
_entity_poly.entity_id
_entity_poly.type
_entity_poly.pdbx_seq_one_letter_code
_entity_poly.pdbx_strand_id
1 'polypeptide(L)'
;MSRINRGFFYDRVRMALFNGRIQPPQAQGMEAILDHWEATSPGNDDRWLAYMLATAFHETARTMQPVRETLAATDAKAIAILDRAFARGQLPWVSNPYWRPDAQGKSWLGRGLVQLTHKTNYAKMSPLVGEDLVADPAKAMQMDVAIRIMFIGMEKGSFTGARLDQFFNPGREDWVNARKIINRLDRALQIADYGRAFYGAISYTT
;
A
#
# COMPACT_ATOMS: atom_id res chain seq x y z
N MET A 1 20.61 16.46 -5.58
CA MET A 1 19.16 16.20 -5.69
C MET A 1 18.49 16.83 -4.49
N SER A 2 17.33 17.45 -4.70
CA SER A 2 16.54 18.03 -3.60
C SER A 2 16.06 16.91 -2.68
N ARG A 3 16.20 17.05 -1.36
CA ARG A 3 15.67 16.10 -0.38
C ARG A 3 14.42 16.67 0.28
N ILE A 4 13.46 15.82 0.60
CA ILE A 4 12.26 16.22 1.32
C ILE A 4 12.69 16.63 2.73
N ASN A 5 12.20 17.79 3.20
CA ASN A 5 12.37 18.26 4.56
C ASN A 5 11.63 17.33 5.53
N ARG A 6 12.35 16.35 6.08
CA ARG A 6 11.83 15.36 7.03
C ARG A 6 11.22 16.02 8.27
N GLY A 7 11.82 17.10 8.78
CA GLY A 7 11.31 17.83 9.94
C GLY A 7 9.92 18.38 9.69
N PHE A 8 9.77 19.17 8.61
CA PHE A 8 8.47 19.70 8.19
C PHE A 8 7.46 18.58 7.92
N PHE A 9 7.87 17.53 7.22
CA PHE A 9 7.01 16.38 6.92
C PHE A 9 6.44 15.77 8.20
N TYR A 10 7.31 15.39 9.15
CA TYR A 10 6.87 14.74 10.39
C TYR A 10 6.04 15.66 11.27
N ASP A 11 6.33 16.97 11.32
CA ASP A 11 5.52 17.92 12.07
C ASP A 11 4.10 18.03 11.54
N ARG A 12 3.94 18.07 10.21
CA ARG A 12 2.64 18.16 9.55
C ARG A 12 1.84 16.87 9.69
N VAL A 13 2.43 15.71 9.38
CA VAL A 13 1.69 14.43 9.45
C VAL A 13 1.34 14.05 10.88
N ARG A 14 2.17 14.40 11.87
CA ARG A 14 1.90 14.10 13.29
C ARG A 14 0.57 14.68 13.74
N MET A 15 0.29 15.93 13.37
CA MET A 15 -0.95 16.61 13.71
C MET A 15 -2.12 16.16 12.85
N ALA A 16 -1.92 16.08 11.53
CA ALA A 16 -3.01 15.84 10.59
C ALA A 16 -3.50 14.38 10.54
N LEU A 17 -2.61 13.40 10.77
CA LEU A 17 -2.88 11.99 10.48
C LEU A 17 -2.67 11.07 11.68
N PHE A 18 -1.75 11.41 12.58
CA PHE A 18 -1.34 10.55 13.70
C PHE A 18 -1.78 11.06 15.08
N ASN A 19 -2.80 11.92 15.14
CA ASN A 19 -3.41 12.40 16.39
C ASN A 19 -2.37 12.93 17.41
N GLY A 20 -1.35 13.63 16.92
CA GLY A 20 -0.31 14.23 17.75
C GLY A 20 0.84 13.30 18.13
N ARG A 21 0.82 12.00 17.80
CA ARG A 21 1.89 11.07 18.17
C ARG A 21 2.21 10.05 17.08
N ILE A 22 3.48 10.01 16.70
CA ILE A 22 4.02 9.00 15.76
C ILE A 22 4.82 7.98 16.56
N GLN A 23 4.51 6.70 16.38
CA GLN A 23 5.26 5.60 16.98
C GLN A 23 6.51 5.28 16.15
N PRO A 24 7.58 4.73 16.75
CA PRO A 24 8.80 4.40 16.03
C PRO A 24 8.60 3.53 14.77
N PRO A 25 7.76 2.47 14.79
CA PRO A 25 7.48 1.70 13.57
C PRO A 25 6.77 2.51 12.48
N GLN A 26 5.92 3.47 12.86
CA GLN A 26 5.25 4.34 11.88
C GLN A 26 6.26 5.26 11.21
N ALA A 27 7.17 5.85 11.98
CA ALA A 27 8.27 6.66 11.46
C ALA A 27 9.17 5.84 10.52
N GLN A 28 9.59 4.64 10.95
CA GLN A 28 10.41 3.75 10.12
C GLN A 28 9.75 3.41 8.77
N GLY A 29 8.45 3.14 8.77
CA GLY A 29 7.71 2.83 7.55
C GLY A 29 7.60 4.03 6.59
N MET A 30 7.31 5.21 7.15
CA MET A 30 7.30 6.46 6.36
C MET A 30 8.69 6.77 5.81
N GLU A 31 9.73 6.66 6.62
CA GLU A 31 11.12 6.90 6.20
C GLU A 31 11.50 6.00 5.02
N ALA A 32 11.22 4.70 5.11
CA ALA A 32 11.53 3.76 4.05
C ALA A 32 10.84 4.09 2.72
N ILE A 33 9.57 4.55 2.77
CA ILE A 33 8.83 4.98 1.56
C ILE A 33 9.44 6.25 0.97
N LEU A 34 9.76 7.23 1.82
CA LEU A 34 10.35 8.50 1.39
C LEU A 34 11.76 8.31 0.81
N ASP A 35 12.59 7.47 1.44
CA ASP A 35 13.93 7.13 0.97
C ASP A 35 13.87 6.43 -0.39
N HIS A 36 12.92 5.49 -0.57
CA HIS A 36 12.72 4.84 -1.85
C HIS A 36 12.29 5.82 -2.95
N TRP A 37 11.38 6.76 -2.63
CA TRP A 37 10.96 7.81 -3.56
C TRP A 37 12.14 8.68 -4.00
N GLU A 38 12.92 9.18 -3.06
CA GLU A 38 14.09 10.03 -3.37
C GLU A 38 15.15 9.29 -4.20
N ALA A 39 15.29 7.99 -4.01
CA ALA A 39 16.24 7.17 -4.75
C ALA A 39 15.79 6.81 -6.18
N THR A 40 14.48 6.65 -6.41
CA THR A 40 13.97 6.03 -7.65
C THR A 40 13.11 6.95 -8.51
N SER A 41 12.51 7.97 -7.90
CA SER A 41 11.55 8.86 -8.55
C SER A 41 11.87 10.36 -8.38
N PRO A 42 13.16 10.79 -8.36
CA PRO A 42 13.47 12.21 -8.18
C PRO A 42 12.88 13.03 -9.34
N GLY A 43 12.00 13.98 -9.02
CA GLY A 43 11.36 14.87 -10.00
C GLY A 43 10.03 14.37 -10.58
N ASN A 44 9.55 13.21 -10.15
CA ASN A 44 8.15 12.83 -10.39
C ASN A 44 7.22 13.74 -9.56
N ASP A 45 5.94 13.75 -9.94
CA ASP A 45 4.91 14.54 -9.29
C ASP A 45 4.69 14.08 -7.83
N ASP A 46 4.95 14.97 -6.86
CA ASP A 46 4.84 14.66 -5.43
C ASP A 46 3.44 14.16 -5.00
N ARG A 47 2.39 14.43 -5.79
CA ARG A 47 1.05 13.88 -5.55
C ARG A 47 1.04 12.35 -5.64
N TRP A 48 1.95 11.77 -6.40
CA TRP A 48 2.12 10.32 -6.50
C TRP A 48 2.62 9.75 -5.18
N LEU A 49 3.71 10.30 -4.64
CA LEU A 49 4.24 9.93 -3.32
C LEU A 49 3.17 10.09 -2.24
N ALA A 50 2.49 11.24 -2.23
CA ALA A 50 1.43 11.51 -1.26
C ALA A 50 0.30 10.47 -1.33
N TYR A 51 -0.09 10.05 -2.54
CA TYR A 51 -1.13 9.04 -2.72
C TYR A 51 -0.67 7.63 -2.33
N MET A 52 0.60 7.29 -2.58
CA MET A 52 1.20 6.03 -2.11
C MET A 52 1.23 5.97 -0.57
N LEU A 53 1.67 7.05 0.10
CA LEU A 53 1.65 7.17 1.56
C LEU A 53 0.23 7.06 2.12
N ALA A 54 -0.76 7.72 1.49
CA ALA A 54 -2.16 7.63 1.88
C ALA A 54 -2.73 6.22 1.74
N THR A 55 -2.36 5.53 0.67
CA THR A 55 -2.73 4.13 0.43
C THR A 55 -2.13 3.24 1.51
N ALA A 56 -0.82 3.31 1.74
CA ALA A 56 -0.14 2.55 2.79
C ALA A 56 -0.77 2.82 4.17
N PHE A 57 -1.05 4.09 4.48
CA PHE A 57 -1.69 4.47 5.74
C PHE A 57 -3.07 3.84 5.92
N HIS A 58 -3.90 3.84 4.87
CA HIS A 58 -5.22 3.24 4.92
C HIS A 58 -5.16 1.71 5.04
N GLU A 59 -4.44 1.06 4.13
CA GLU A 59 -4.40 -0.40 3.99
C GLU A 59 -3.70 -1.09 5.16
N THR A 60 -2.79 -0.41 5.84
CA THR A 60 -2.04 -0.96 6.97
C THR A 60 -2.64 -0.59 8.34
N ALA A 61 -3.87 -0.06 8.35
CA ALA A 61 -4.51 0.47 9.56
C ALA A 61 -3.61 1.46 10.32
N ARG A 62 -2.96 2.37 9.57
CA ARG A 62 -2.07 3.44 10.07
C ARG A 62 -0.77 2.96 10.68
N THR A 63 -0.45 1.68 10.61
CA THR A 63 0.82 1.15 11.14
C THR A 63 2.02 1.59 10.31
N MET A 64 1.80 1.91 9.02
CA MET A 64 2.83 2.17 8.00
C MET A 64 3.80 1.00 7.84
N GLN A 65 3.39 -0.21 8.25
CA GLN A 65 4.16 -1.44 8.16
C GLN A 65 3.43 -2.43 7.26
N PRO A 66 4.14 -3.32 6.55
CA PRO A 66 3.50 -4.44 5.86
C PRO A 66 2.63 -5.24 6.83
N VAL A 67 1.36 -5.45 6.48
CA VAL A 67 0.43 -6.24 7.29
C VAL A 67 -0.12 -7.41 6.51
N ARG A 68 -0.49 -8.47 7.22
CA ARG A 68 -1.32 -9.54 6.67
C ARG A 68 -2.77 -9.11 6.72
N GLU A 69 -3.57 -9.67 5.82
CA GLU A 69 -5.02 -9.56 5.84
C GLU A 69 -5.55 -9.85 7.25
N THR A 70 -6.56 -9.09 7.67
CA THR A 70 -7.09 -9.10 9.05
C THR A 70 -6.13 -8.65 10.15
N LEU A 71 -4.96 -8.07 9.80
CA LEU A 71 -3.90 -7.67 10.74
C LEU A 71 -3.36 -8.81 11.61
N ALA A 72 -3.49 -10.06 11.16
CA ALA A 72 -3.07 -11.21 11.93
C ALA A 72 -1.54 -11.33 11.99
N ALA A 73 -1.02 -11.77 13.13
CA ALA A 73 0.41 -12.01 13.30
C ALA A 73 0.95 -13.17 12.43
N THR A 74 0.10 -14.12 12.03
CA THR A 74 0.48 -15.30 11.23
C THR A 74 -0.57 -15.62 10.18
N ASP A 75 -0.15 -16.30 9.12
CA ASP A 75 -1.03 -16.75 8.03
C ASP A 75 -2.13 -17.68 8.55
N ALA A 76 -1.79 -18.62 9.46
CA ALA A 76 -2.77 -19.52 10.06
C ALA A 76 -3.87 -18.77 10.83
N LYS A 77 -3.52 -17.68 11.53
CA LYS A 77 -4.50 -16.84 12.23
C LYS A 77 -5.36 -16.05 11.23
N ALA A 78 -4.77 -15.46 10.19
CA ALA A 78 -5.52 -14.78 9.13
C ALA A 78 -6.52 -15.73 8.46
N ILE A 79 -6.07 -16.92 8.04
CA ILE A 79 -6.89 -17.98 7.44
C ILE A 79 -8.06 -18.34 8.37
N ALA A 80 -7.79 -18.59 9.65
CA ALA A 80 -8.84 -18.96 10.60
C ALA A 80 -9.87 -17.86 10.83
N ILE A 81 -9.50 -16.58 10.70
CA ILE A 81 -10.43 -15.45 10.79
C ILE A 81 -11.27 -15.35 9.51
N LEU A 82 -10.63 -15.45 8.35
CA LEU A 82 -11.29 -15.40 7.03
C LEU A 82 -12.26 -16.57 6.84
N ASP A 83 -11.87 -17.79 7.22
CA ASP A 83 -12.75 -18.97 7.16
C ASP A 83 -13.99 -18.81 8.05
N ARG A 84 -13.81 -18.27 9.26
CA ARG A 84 -14.94 -17.96 10.16
C ARG A 84 -15.88 -16.91 9.56
N ALA A 85 -15.34 -15.88 8.91
CA ALA A 85 -16.15 -14.86 8.23
C ALA A 85 -16.89 -15.45 7.01
N PHE A 86 -16.20 -16.27 6.21
CA PHE A 86 -16.76 -16.94 5.05
C PHE A 86 -17.90 -17.90 5.43
N ALA A 87 -17.70 -18.74 6.45
CA ALA A 87 -18.73 -19.67 6.95
C ALA A 87 -19.97 -18.94 7.48
N ARG A 88 -19.83 -17.70 7.94
CA ARG A 88 -20.95 -16.83 8.36
C ARG A 88 -21.58 -16.02 7.22
N GLY A 89 -21.15 -16.21 5.97
CA GLY A 89 -21.65 -15.45 4.82
C GLY A 89 -21.26 -13.97 4.81
N GLN A 90 -20.22 -13.58 5.56
CA GLN A 90 -19.78 -12.18 5.66
C GLN A 90 -18.91 -11.71 4.48
N LEU A 91 -18.56 -12.63 3.58
CA LEU A 91 -17.72 -12.38 2.39
C LEU A 91 -18.48 -12.75 1.09
N PRO A 92 -19.66 -12.18 0.81
CA PRO A 92 -20.51 -12.60 -0.31
C PRO A 92 -19.90 -12.38 -1.70
N TRP A 93 -18.85 -11.54 -1.80
CA TRP A 93 -18.12 -11.30 -3.05
C TRP A 93 -17.05 -12.36 -3.35
N VAL A 94 -16.80 -13.29 -2.41
CA VAL A 94 -15.83 -14.35 -2.59
C VAL A 94 -16.56 -15.64 -2.94
N SER A 95 -16.28 -16.18 -4.12
CA SER A 95 -16.75 -17.52 -4.52
C SER A 95 -15.69 -18.60 -4.28
N ASN A 96 -14.41 -18.26 -4.47
CA ASN A 96 -13.28 -19.15 -4.23
C ASN A 96 -12.34 -18.54 -3.18
N PRO A 97 -12.16 -19.18 -2.00
CA PRO A 97 -11.40 -18.62 -0.88
C PRO A 97 -9.89 -18.66 -1.14
N TYR A 98 -9.37 -17.61 -1.81
CA TYR A 98 -7.97 -17.47 -2.23
C TYR A 98 -6.96 -17.52 -1.06
N TRP A 99 -7.40 -17.29 0.17
CA TRP A 99 -6.56 -17.38 1.37
C TRP A 99 -6.30 -18.81 1.82
N ARG A 100 -7.10 -19.79 1.41
CA ARG A 100 -6.85 -21.19 1.79
C ARG A 100 -5.57 -21.68 1.11
N PRO A 101 -4.73 -22.46 1.81
CA PRO A 101 -3.55 -23.06 1.20
C PRO A 101 -3.92 -23.87 -0.05
N ASP A 102 -3.18 -23.67 -1.13
CA ASP A 102 -3.30 -24.49 -2.33
C ASP A 102 -2.63 -25.88 -2.14
N ALA A 103 -2.61 -26.69 -3.19
CA ALA A 103 -1.99 -28.02 -3.16
C ALA A 103 -0.47 -27.99 -2.83
N GLN A 104 0.18 -26.83 -2.91
CA GLN A 104 1.58 -26.63 -2.54
C GLN A 104 1.71 -25.99 -1.14
N GLY A 105 0.62 -25.86 -0.39
CA GLY A 105 0.57 -25.24 0.93
C GLY A 105 0.69 -23.72 0.90
N LYS A 106 0.54 -23.06 -0.27
CA LYS A 106 0.71 -21.61 -0.40
C LYS A 106 -0.63 -20.89 -0.28
N SER A 107 -0.65 -19.80 0.48
CA SER A 107 -1.84 -18.97 0.69
C SER A 107 -1.69 -17.60 0.01
N TRP A 108 -2.73 -17.17 -0.70
CA TRP A 108 -2.76 -15.94 -1.48
C TRP A 108 -3.56 -14.82 -0.80
N LEU A 109 -3.63 -14.86 0.53
CA LEU A 109 -4.21 -13.79 1.37
C LEU A 109 -3.47 -12.46 1.20
N GLY A 110 -4.13 -11.36 1.57
CA GLY A 110 -3.61 -10.00 1.47
C GLY A 110 -2.32 -9.80 2.25
N ARG A 111 -1.27 -9.26 1.62
CA ARG A 111 -0.01 -8.89 2.31
C ARG A 111 0.52 -7.54 1.85
N GLY A 112 1.37 -6.94 2.69
CA GLY A 112 2.14 -5.76 2.33
C GLY A 112 1.42 -4.43 2.60
N LEU A 113 1.97 -3.36 2.02
CA LEU A 113 1.46 -1.99 2.16
C LEU A 113 0.18 -1.72 1.36
N VAL A 114 -0.17 -2.59 0.42
CA VAL A 114 -1.31 -2.43 -0.50
C VAL A 114 -2.25 -3.64 -0.52
N GLN A 115 -2.10 -4.58 0.42
CA GLN A 115 -2.91 -5.80 0.51
C GLN A 115 -2.97 -6.60 -0.80
N LEU A 116 -1.81 -6.99 -1.35
CA LEU A 116 -1.74 -7.83 -2.55
C LEU A 116 -2.41 -9.19 -2.28
N THR A 117 -3.44 -9.54 -3.06
CA THR A 117 -4.23 -10.77 -2.94
C THR A 117 -4.23 -11.57 -4.24
N HIS A 118 -4.60 -12.85 -4.19
CA HIS A 118 -4.72 -13.79 -5.32
C HIS A 118 -3.40 -14.21 -6.01
N LYS A 119 -3.27 -15.51 -6.30
CA LYS A 119 -2.09 -16.10 -6.94
C LYS A 119 -1.67 -15.40 -8.23
N THR A 120 -2.64 -14.98 -9.04
CA THR A 120 -2.40 -14.28 -10.31
C THR A 120 -1.68 -12.95 -10.11
N ASN A 121 -2.02 -12.19 -9.07
CA ASN A 121 -1.36 -10.91 -8.80
C ASN A 121 0.04 -11.13 -8.21
N TYR A 122 0.21 -12.14 -7.35
CA TYR A 122 1.53 -12.57 -6.89
C TYR A 122 2.44 -12.94 -8.06
N ALA A 123 1.95 -13.79 -8.98
CA ALA A 123 2.68 -14.18 -10.19
C ALA A 123 3.02 -13.00 -11.11
N LYS A 124 2.09 -12.06 -11.29
CA LYS A 124 2.31 -10.84 -12.08
C LYS A 124 3.37 -9.94 -11.45
N MET A 125 3.38 -9.81 -10.12
CA MET A 125 4.32 -8.95 -9.42
C MET A 125 5.72 -9.56 -9.28
N SER A 126 5.84 -10.89 -9.21
CA SER A 126 7.12 -11.59 -9.04
C SER A 126 8.25 -11.08 -9.95
N PRO A 127 8.11 -11.10 -11.30
CA PRO A 127 9.17 -10.64 -12.18
C PRO A 127 9.39 -9.13 -12.10
N LEU A 128 8.36 -8.35 -11.76
CA LEU A 128 8.46 -6.90 -11.70
C LEU A 128 9.26 -6.43 -10.50
N VAL A 129 9.11 -7.12 -9.36
CA VAL A 129 9.88 -6.82 -8.15
C VAL A 129 11.14 -7.66 -8.05
N GLY A 130 11.40 -8.60 -8.96
CA GLY A 130 12.61 -9.43 -8.93
C GLY A 130 12.63 -10.45 -7.78
N GLU A 131 11.47 -10.85 -7.27
CA GLU A 131 11.32 -11.85 -6.21
C GLU A 131 10.35 -12.93 -6.65
N ASP A 132 10.62 -14.20 -6.33
CA ASP A 132 9.64 -15.26 -6.55
C ASP A 132 8.58 -15.28 -5.43
N LEU A 133 7.57 -14.41 -5.57
CA LEU A 133 6.45 -14.31 -4.64
C LEU A 133 5.49 -15.50 -4.76
N VAL A 134 5.59 -16.33 -5.80
CA VAL A 134 4.76 -17.53 -5.97
C VAL A 134 5.36 -18.68 -5.17
N ALA A 135 6.69 -18.84 -5.24
CA ALA A 135 7.40 -19.80 -4.41
C ALA A 135 7.37 -19.39 -2.92
N ASP A 136 7.50 -18.10 -2.62
CA ASP A 136 7.48 -17.58 -1.25
C ASP A 136 6.60 -16.31 -1.10
N PRO A 137 5.27 -16.47 -0.90
CA PRO A 137 4.37 -15.34 -0.74
C PRO A 137 4.63 -14.53 0.54
N ALA A 138 5.37 -15.07 1.52
CA ALA A 138 5.71 -14.33 2.73
C ALA A 138 6.68 -13.17 2.46
N LYS A 139 7.43 -13.19 1.34
CA LYS A 139 8.29 -12.07 0.93
C LYS A 139 7.53 -10.77 0.75
N ALA A 140 6.25 -10.81 0.39
CA ALA A 140 5.41 -9.60 0.30
C ALA A 140 5.21 -8.88 1.66
N MET A 141 5.62 -9.49 2.78
CA MET A 141 5.65 -8.86 4.11
C MET A 141 6.98 -8.17 4.43
N GLN A 142 8.02 -8.35 3.61
CA GLN A 142 9.29 -7.64 3.78
C GLN A 142 9.11 -6.20 3.29
N MET A 143 9.63 -5.23 4.04
CA MET A 143 9.37 -3.81 3.79
C MET A 143 9.84 -3.37 2.39
N ASP A 144 11.05 -3.76 1.99
CA ASP A 144 11.62 -3.41 0.68
C ASP A 144 10.82 -4.01 -0.48
N VAL A 145 10.36 -5.26 -0.34
CA VAL A 145 9.52 -5.94 -1.33
C VAL A 145 8.14 -5.27 -1.39
N ALA A 146 7.54 -4.96 -0.23
CA ALA A 146 6.22 -4.33 -0.15
C ALA A 146 6.22 -2.92 -0.76
N ILE A 147 7.29 -2.14 -0.54
CA ILE A 147 7.49 -0.83 -1.18
C ILE A 147 7.62 -1.00 -2.70
N ARG A 148 8.48 -1.91 -3.18
CA ARG A 148 8.60 -2.20 -4.62
C ARG A 148 7.28 -2.62 -5.23
N ILE A 149 6.50 -3.47 -4.55
CA ILE A 149 5.15 -3.88 -4.99
C ILE A 149 4.25 -2.66 -5.15
N MET A 150 4.20 -1.78 -4.14
CA MET A 150 3.36 -0.58 -4.14
C MET A 150 3.73 0.37 -5.27
N PHE A 151 5.01 0.78 -5.35
CA PHE A 151 5.47 1.76 -6.33
C PHE A 151 5.24 1.27 -7.76
N ILE A 152 5.78 0.10 -8.10
CA ILE A 152 5.66 -0.48 -9.44
C ILE A 152 4.19 -0.75 -9.80
N GLY A 153 3.41 -1.23 -8.84
CA GLY A 153 2.00 -1.53 -9.06
C GLY A 153 1.18 -0.29 -9.38
N MET A 154 1.43 0.82 -8.67
CA MET A 154 0.69 2.07 -8.84
C MET A 154 1.18 2.89 -10.05
N GLU A 155 2.48 2.83 -10.37
CA GLU A 155 3.07 3.50 -11.53
C GLU A 155 2.71 2.81 -12.84
N LYS A 156 2.81 1.48 -12.88
CA LYS A 156 2.58 0.69 -14.11
C LYS A 156 1.13 0.21 -14.26
N GLY A 157 0.30 0.38 -13.23
CA GLY A 157 -1.07 -0.13 -13.20
C GLY A 157 -1.12 -1.65 -13.14
N SER A 158 -0.17 -2.26 -12.45
CA SER A 158 -0.08 -3.73 -12.40
C SER A 158 -1.16 -4.37 -11.53
N PHE A 159 -1.95 -3.60 -10.79
CA PHE A 159 -3.09 -4.11 -10.03
C PHE A 159 -4.37 -4.16 -10.88
N THR A 160 -4.88 -3.01 -11.32
CA THR A 160 -6.18 -2.89 -12.01
C THR A 160 -6.08 -2.42 -13.46
N GLY A 161 -4.88 -2.01 -13.91
CA GLY A 161 -4.65 -1.29 -15.16
C GLY A 161 -4.65 0.23 -15.01
N ALA A 162 -5.20 0.78 -13.92
CA ALA A 162 -5.18 2.21 -13.65
C ALA A 162 -3.85 2.64 -13.01
N ARG A 163 -3.35 3.83 -13.38
CA ARG A 163 -1.99 4.31 -13.05
C ARG A 163 -2.00 5.71 -12.46
N LEU A 164 -0.96 6.07 -11.71
CA LEU A 164 -0.83 7.39 -11.09
C LEU A 164 -0.88 8.55 -12.10
N ASP A 165 -0.20 8.44 -13.25
CA ASP A 165 -0.15 9.47 -14.30
C ASP A 165 -1.53 9.80 -14.92
N GLN A 166 -2.47 8.85 -14.85
CA GLN A 166 -3.84 9.04 -15.32
C GLN A 166 -4.68 9.91 -14.37
N PHE A 167 -4.27 10.07 -13.11
CA PHE A 167 -5.01 10.83 -12.10
C PHE A 167 -4.25 12.07 -11.60
N PHE A 168 -2.92 12.07 -11.69
CA PHE A 168 -2.07 13.16 -11.25
C PHE A 168 -1.06 13.50 -12.34
N ASN A 169 -1.26 14.65 -12.97
CA ASN A 169 -0.38 15.21 -14.00
C ASN A 169 -0.61 16.74 -14.08
N PRO A 170 0.12 17.51 -14.91
CA PRO A 170 0.02 18.97 -14.91
C PRO A 170 -1.40 19.52 -15.12
N GLY A 171 -2.26 18.79 -15.85
CA GLY A 171 -3.65 19.18 -16.11
C GLY A 171 -4.69 18.45 -15.27
N ARG A 172 -4.29 17.57 -14.34
CA ARG A 172 -5.22 16.71 -13.59
C ARG A 172 -4.78 16.49 -12.16
N GLU A 173 -5.76 16.62 -11.28
CA GLU A 173 -5.64 16.26 -9.86
C GLU A 173 -6.91 15.55 -9.41
N ASP A 174 -6.88 14.21 -9.40
CA ASP A 174 -8.06 13.39 -9.11
C ASP A 174 -7.82 12.39 -7.98
N TRP A 175 -7.76 12.93 -6.76
CA TRP A 175 -7.54 12.17 -5.54
C TRP A 175 -8.57 11.07 -5.29
N VAL A 176 -9.82 11.27 -5.71
CA VAL A 176 -10.92 10.35 -5.44
C VAL A 176 -10.88 9.17 -6.41
N ASN A 177 -10.77 9.43 -7.72
CA ASN A 177 -10.73 8.35 -8.69
C ASN A 177 -9.39 7.61 -8.70
N ALA A 178 -8.31 8.18 -8.16
CA ALA A 178 -7.06 7.46 -7.95
C ALA A 178 -7.22 6.15 -7.15
N ARG A 179 -8.33 5.98 -6.40
CA ARG A 179 -8.62 4.70 -5.71
C ARG A 179 -8.73 3.53 -6.68
N LYS A 180 -9.09 3.81 -7.94
CA LYS A 180 -9.13 2.85 -9.06
C LYS A 180 -7.80 2.13 -9.30
N ILE A 181 -6.68 2.70 -8.86
CA ILE A 181 -5.35 2.06 -8.95
C ILE A 181 -5.29 0.78 -8.10
N ILE A 182 -5.92 0.78 -6.91
CA ILE A 182 -5.83 -0.31 -5.92
C ILE A 182 -7.10 -1.17 -5.93
N ASN A 183 -8.26 -0.53 -5.95
CA ASN A 183 -9.57 -1.19 -5.88
C ASN A 183 -10.61 -0.36 -6.65
N ARG A 184 -11.92 -0.52 -6.44
CA ARG A 184 -12.96 0.33 -7.02
C ARG A 184 -12.98 1.72 -6.37
N LEU A 185 -14.08 2.13 -5.75
CA LEU A 185 -14.19 3.44 -5.07
C LEU A 185 -14.46 3.29 -3.57
N ASP A 186 -14.24 2.10 -3.01
CA ASP A 186 -14.37 1.89 -1.57
C ASP A 186 -13.38 2.78 -0.82
N ARG A 187 -13.90 3.49 0.20
CA ARG A 187 -13.19 4.50 1.02
C ARG A 187 -12.46 5.59 0.22
N ALA A 188 -12.80 5.81 -1.05
CA ALA A 188 -12.09 6.73 -1.94
C ALA A 188 -11.99 8.17 -1.39
N LEU A 189 -13.07 8.70 -0.82
CA LEU A 189 -13.08 10.04 -0.21
C LEU A 189 -12.11 10.14 0.98
N GLN A 190 -12.12 9.14 1.86
CA GLN A 190 -11.24 9.11 3.03
C GLN A 190 -9.76 9.01 2.63
N ILE A 191 -9.44 8.18 1.64
CA ILE A 191 -8.08 8.04 1.13
C ILE A 191 -7.65 9.32 0.39
N ALA A 192 -8.56 9.98 -0.33
CA ALA A 192 -8.30 11.28 -0.95
C ALA A 192 -7.93 12.35 0.09
N ASP A 193 -8.63 12.39 1.22
CA ASP A 193 -8.31 13.32 2.31
C ASP A 193 -6.93 13.03 2.92
N TYR A 194 -6.58 11.75 3.11
CA TYR A 194 -5.24 11.36 3.53
C TYR A 194 -4.18 11.78 2.49
N GLY A 195 -4.45 11.59 1.20
CA GLY A 195 -3.58 11.98 0.10
C GLY A 195 -3.26 13.47 0.13
N ARG A 196 -4.28 14.32 0.27
CA ARG A 196 -4.09 15.77 0.39
C ARG A 196 -3.31 16.16 1.64
N ALA A 197 -3.55 15.48 2.77
CA ALA A 197 -2.83 15.73 4.01
C ALA A 197 -1.33 15.38 3.90
N PHE A 198 -1.00 14.25 3.27
CA PHE A 198 0.40 13.90 2.98
C PHE A 198 1.02 14.86 1.96
N TYR A 199 0.29 15.25 0.92
CA TYR A 199 0.79 16.19 -0.08
C TYR A 199 1.16 17.54 0.55
N GLY A 200 0.32 18.08 1.43
CA GLY A 200 0.60 19.30 2.19
C GLY A 200 1.74 19.18 3.23
N ALA A 201 2.28 17.98 3.43
CA ALA A 201 3.44 17.70 4.27
C ALA A 201 4.74 17.50 3.47
N ILE A 202 4.68 17.40 2.14
CA ILE A 202 5.87 17.27 1.30
C ILE A 202 6.38 18.68 0.98
N SER A 203 7.62 18.96 1.40
CA SER A 203 8.34 20.19 1.10
C SER A 203 9.81 19.87 0.91
N TYR A 204 10.47 20.66 0.09
CA TYR A 204 11.90 20.56 -0.16
C TYR A 204 12.67 21.78 0.37
N THR A 205 11.96 22.78 0.89
CA THR A 205 12.56 23.94 1.53
C THR A 205 12.92 23.58 2.97
N THR A 206 14.19 23.79 3.33
CA THR A 206 14.73 23.59 4.69
C THR A 206 14.41 24.75 5.60
#